data_AF-A0A2U9BS53-F1
#
_entry.id   AF-A0A2U9BS53-F1
#
_cell.length_a   1.000
_cell.length_b   1.000
_cell.length_c   1.000
_cell.angle_alpha   90.00
_cell.angle_beta   90.00
_cell.angle_gamma   90.00
#
_symmetry.space_group_name_H-M   'P 1'
#
loop_
_entity.id
_entity.type
_entity.pdbx_description
1 polymer ?
#
loop_
_entity_poly.entity_id
_entity_poly.type
_entity_poly.pdbx_seq_one_letter_code
_entity_poly.pdbx_strand_id
1 'polypeptide(L)'
;MSERTLDYFLSPSRMKKRDAAEVKWSHAVNSRSRLQEAVTGHTHMIEADIIMKGHDPKEPIMAHPPDTDSDITLQEWLEGVKAHNVGIKLDFKSLEAVSPSVALLEEVLADPSRPVWINADIVSGPGGRARPLEHQAFLSAVTTLPTHTVLSLGWTTGWTAGTDNPVCSDWPAGPVCCDWATDFKMCRKCHTPSQEKWRFSDCRWGYQKRVQLCLHSGRDI
;
A
#
# COMPACT_ATOMS: atom_id res chain seq x y z
N MET A 1 -1.56 -0.72 -11.58
CA MET A 1 -2.84 -0.22 -11.02
C MET A 1 -4.01 -0.91 -11.72
N SER A 2 -5.09 -1.28 -11.00
CA SER A 2 -6.23 -1.97 -11.63
C SER A 2 -7.06 -0.97 -12.44
N GLU A 3 -7.67 -1.42 -13.56
CA GLU A 3 -8.56 -0.57 -14.36
C GLU A 3 -9.73 -0.02 -13.53
N ARG A 4 -10.25 -0.83 -12.60
CA ARG A 4 -11.34 -0.47 -11.68
C ARG A 4 -10.97 0.67 -10.73
N THR A 5 -9.71 0.72 -10.28
CA THR A 5 -9.20 1.82 -9.44
C THR A 5 -9.23 3.14 -10.20
N LEU A 6 -8.84 3.14 -11.47
CA LEU A 6 -8.90 4.34 -12.31
C LEU A 6 -10.35 4.75 -12.60
N ASP A 7 -11.20 3.77 -12.91
CA ASP A 7 -12.62 4.02 -13.22
C ASP A 7 -13.36 4.65 -12.03
N TYR A 8 -13.03 4.23 -10.81
CA TYR A 8 -13.59 4.82 -9.58
C TYR A 8 -13.32 6.33 -9.47
N PHE A 9 -12.13 6.80 -9.87
CA PHE A 9 -11.78 8.23 -9.79
C PHE A 9 -12.15 9.03 -11.05
N LEU A 10 -12.40 8.36 -12.18
CA LEU A 10 -12.90 8.99 -13.40
C LEU A 10 -14.39 9.33 -13.34
N SER A 11 -15.21 8.45 -12.76
CA SER A 11 -16.65 8.68 -12.55
C SER A 11 -16.98 10.05 -11.91
N PRO A 12 -16.29 10.48 -10.82
CA PRO A 12 -16.49 11.80 -10.22
C PRO A 12 -15.70 12.94 -10.90
N SER A 13 -15.12 12.74 -12.10
CA SER A 13 -14.25 13.71 -12.79
C SER A 13 -13.05 14.20 -11.98
N ARG A 14 -12.56 13.41 -11.01
CA ARG A 14 -11.39 13.77 -10.18
C ARG A 14 -10.06 13.56 -10.92
N MET A 15 -10.08 12.71 -11.94
CA MET A 15 -8.98 12.53 -12.88
C MET A 15 -9.35 13.09 -14.26
N LYS A 16 -8.39 13.69 -14.94
CA LYS A 16 -8.60 14.26 -16.28
C LYS A 16 -8.34 13.22 -17.37
N LYS A 17 -7.48 12.24 -17.09
CA LYS A 17 -7.12 11.16 -17.99
C LYS A 17 -7.15 9.82 -17.27
N ARG A 18 -7.39 8.75 -18.03
CA ARG A 18 -7.27 7.36 -17.55
C ARG A 18 -5.80 6.96 -17.48
N ASP A 19 -5.04 7.65 -16.64
CA ASP A 19 -3.59 7.45 -16.47
C ASP A 19 -3.25 7.27 -14.99
N ALA A 20 -2.61 6.14 -14.65
CA ALA A 20 -2.19 5.86 -13.28
C ALA A 20 -1.19 6.89 -12.73
N ALA A 21 -0.48 7.63 -13.59
CA ALA A 21 0.41 8.71 -13.18
C ALA A 21 -0.35 9.94 -12.61
N GLU A 22 -1.65 10.11 -12.90
CA GLU A 22 -2.47 11.18 -12.33
C GLU A 22 -3.01 10.84 -10.93
N VAL A 23 -2.86 9.60 -10.46
CA VAL A 23 -3.31 9.19 -9.13
C VAL A 23 -2.40 9.82 -8.08
N LYS A 24 -3.00 10.58 -7.16
CA LYS A 24 -2.31 11.29 -6.09
C LYS A 24 -2.38 10.46 -4.82
N TRP A 25 -1.25 10.34 -4.15
CA TRP A 25 -1.08 9.48 -2.99
C TRP A 25 -0.73 10.32 -1.76
N SER A 26 -1.35 10.00 -0.63
CA SER A 26 -0.84 10.35 0.69
C SER A 26 -0.26 9.10 1.32
N HIS A 27 1.00 9.17 1.75
CA HIS A 27 1.76 8.04 2.30
C HIS A 27 1.93 8.17 3.80
N ALA A 28 2.08 7.03 4.49
CA ALA A 28 2.30 6.93 5.93
C ALA A 28 1.28 7.75 6.74
N VAL A 29 0.00 7.59 6.41
CA VAL A 29 -1.12 8.31 7.05
C VAL A 29 -1.51 7.62 8.35
N ASN A 30 -0.57 7.64 9.30
CA ASN A 30 -0.58 6.83 10.52
C ASN A 30 -1.04 7.59 11.77
N SER A 31 -1.74 8.72 11.63
CA SER A 31 -2.27 9.49 12.77
C SER A 31 -3.55 10.21 12.42
N ARG A 32 -4.32 10.65 13.43
CA ARG A 32 -5.55 11.44 13.20
C ARG A 32 -5.30 12.70 12.41
N SER A 33 -4.23 13.42 12.74
CA SER A 33 -3.89 14.68 12.07
C SER A 33 -3.56 14.46 10.58
N ARG A 34 -2.77 13.43 10.27
CA ARG A 34 -2.45 13.05 8.90
C ARG A 34 -3.67 12.56 8.14
N LEU A 35 -4.55 11.80 8.79
CA LEU A 35 -5.80 11.36 8.18
C LEU A 35 -6.67 12.57 7.79
N GLN A 36 -6.86 13.50 8.72
CA GLN A 36 -7.63 14.73 8.48
C GLN A 36 -7.06 15.53 7.30
N GLU A 37 -5.74 15.69 7.24
CA GLU A 37 -5.06 16.34 6.12
C GLU A 37 -5.29 15.60 4.79
N ALA A 38 -5.15 14.27 4.78
CA ALA A 38 -5.29 13.47 3.58
C ALA A 38 -6.72 13.47 3.01
N VAL A 39 -7.75 13.37 3.88
CA VAL A 39 -9.15 13.29 3.45
C VAL A 39 -9.76 14.64 3.05
N THR A 40 -9.22 15.74 3.56
CA THR A 40 -9.61 17.12 3.17
C THR A 40 -8.79 17.67 2.00
N GLY A 41 -7.64 17.06 1.72
CA GLY A 41 -6.79 17.41 0.60
C GLY A 41 -7.27 16.89 -0.75
N HIS A 42 -6.37 16.95 -1.75
CA HIS A 42 -6.64 16.52 -3.13
C HIS A 42 -6.16 15.09 -3.43
N THR A 43 -6.09 14.23 -2.42
CA THR A 43 -5.60 12.86 -2.54
C THR A 43 -6.65 11.93 -3.16
N HIS A 44 -6.17 10.95 -3.94
CA HIS A 44 -6.98 9.88 -4.51
C HIS A 44 -6.84 8.59 -3.70
N MET A 45 -5.61 8.20 -3.38
CA MET A 45 -5.29 6.99 -2.61
C MET A 45 -4.58 7.36 -1.31
N ILE A 46 -5.02 6.78 -0.18
CA ILE A 46 -4.38 6.96 1.12
C ILE A 46 -3.72 5.64 1.51
N GLU A 47 -2.44 5.69 1.82
CA GLU A 47 -1.64 4.56 2.29
C GLU A 47 -1.30 4.76 3.77
N ALA A 48 -1.44 3.68 4.55
CA ALA A 48 -1.14 3.67 5.97
C ALA A 48 -0.63 2.30 6.42
N ASP A 49 0.28 2.34 7.39
CA ASP A 49 0.93 1.18 7.98
C ASP A 49 0.08 0.61 9.11
N ILE A 50 0.01 -0.72 9.20
CA ILE A 50 -0.77 -1.41 10.24
C ILE A 50 0.14 -2.32 11.07
N ILE A 51 0.07 -2.13 12.39
CA ILE A 51 0.61 -3.06 13.39
C ILE A 51 -0.48 -3.46 14.39
N MET A 52 -0.23 -4.54 15.13
CA MET A 52 -0.96 -4.87 16.34
C MET A 52 -0.43 -4.01 17.49
N LYS A 53 -1.33 -3.38 18.27
CA LYS A 53 -0.96 -2.56 19.43
C LYS A 53 -0.08 -3.34 20.42
N GLY A 54 0.96 -2.68 20.94
CA GLY A 54 1.95 -3.29 21.82
C GLY A 54 1.41 -3.73 23.18
N HIS A 55 0.32 -3.13 23.64
CA HIS A 55 -0.30 -3.36 24.95
C HIS A 55 -1.81 -3.60 24.82
N ASP A 56 -2.47 -3.96 25.93
CA ASP A 56 -3.91 -4.22 25.96
C ASP A 56 -4.73 -2.92 25.95
N PRO A 57 -5.87 -2.87 25.22
CA PRO A 57 -6.42 -3.97 24.42
C PRO A 57 -5.62 -4.21 23.12
N LYS A 58 -5.40 -5.48 22.78
CA LYS A 58 -4.78 -5.89 21.52
C LYS A 58 -5.71 -5.60 20.34
N GLU A 59 -5.44 -4.51 19.63
CA GLU A 59 -6.19 -4.10 18.43
C GLU A 59 -5.27 -3.57 17.31
N PRO A 60 -5.69 -3.64 16.04
CA PRO A 60 -4.95 -3.02 14.94
C PRO A 60 -4.95 -1.50 15.02
N ILE A 61 -3.77 -0.91 14.83
CA ILE A 61 -3.55 0.54 14.87
C ILE A 61 -2.77 0.99 13.65
N MET A 62 -2.90 2.27 13.32
CA MET A 62 -2.13 2.86 12.21
C MET A 62 -0.77 3.31 12.72
N ALA A 63 0.27 2.50 12.50
CA ALA A 63 1.62 2.78 12.95
C ALA A 63 2.66 1.98 12.17
N HIS A 64 3.87 2.53 12.09
CA HIS A 64 5.02 1.90 11.48
C HIS A 64 6.08 1.63 12.55
N PRO A 65 6.72 0.44 12.60
CA PRO A 65 7.83 0.19 13.52
C PRO A 65 8.92 1.28 13.41
N PRO A 66 9.55 1.70 14.52
CA PRO A 66 9.57 1.06 15.84
C PRO A 66 8.40 1.44 16.74
N ASP A 67 7.43 2.23 16.25
CA ASP A 67 6.25 2.56 17.03
C ASP A 67 5.49 1.28 17.39
N THR A 68 4.94 1.26 18.60
CA THR A 68 4.13 0.15 19.12
C THR A 68 2.73 0.59 19.54
N ASP A 69 2.43 1.88 19.35
CA ASP A 69 1.15 2.50 19.65
C ASP A 69 0.87 3.65 18.68
N SER A 70 -0.38 4.12 18.63
CA SER A 70 -0.81 5.23 17.76
C SER A 70 -1.98 5.99 18.38
N ASP A 71 -2.15 7.25 17.98
CA ASP A 71 -3.30 8.06 18.38
C ASP A 71 -4.61 7.67 17.67
N ILE A 72 -4.54 6.75 16.70
CA ILE A 72 -5.66 6.28 15.89
C ILE A 72 -5.65 4.76 15.70
N THR A 73 -6.79 4.12 15.98
CA THR A 73 -6.99 2.71 15.65
C THR A 73 -7.33 2.52 14.18
N LEU A 74 -7.18 1.31 13.65
CA LEU A 74 -7.63 1.01 12.29
C LEU A 74 -9.13 1.27 12.13
N GLN A 75 -9.95 0.91 13.11
CA GLN A 75 -11.40 1.12 13.04
C GLN A 75 -11.74 2.60 12.89
N GLU A 76 -11.14 3.46 13.70
CA GLU A 76 -11.33 4.91 13.61
C GLU A 76 -10.83 5.48 12.28
N TRP A 77 -9.70 4.96 11.79
CA TRP A 77 -9.18 5.36 10.48
C TRP A 77 -10.11 4.96 9.34
N LEU A 78 -10.66 3.73 9.37
CA LEU A 78 -11.62 3.23 8.37
C LEU A 78 -12.91 4.06 8.38
N GLU A 79 -13.46 4.39 9.55
CA GLU A 79 -14.62 5.29 9.65
C GLU A 79 -14.29 6.69 9.11
N GLY A 80 -13.08 7.19 9.39
CA GLY A 80 -12.62 8.49 8.88
C GLY A 80 -12.51 8.55 7.35
N VAL A 81 -12.09 7.48 6.68
CA VAL A 81 -12.04 7.44 5.20
C VAL A 81 -13.38 7.11 4.54
N LYS A 82 -14.29 6.43 5.26
CA LYS A 82 -15.60 5.97 4.75
C LYS A 82 -16.45 7.09 4.17
N ALA A 83 -16.45 8.26 4.81
CA ALA A 83 -17.22 9.42 4.36
C ALA A 83 -16.60 10.14 3.15
N HIS A 84 -15.38 9.80 2.76
CA HIS A 84 -14.63 10.50 1.71
C HIS A 84 -14.44 9.62 0.48
N ASN A 85 -14.42 10.24 -0.70
CA ASN A 85 -14.25 9.53 -1.97
C ASN A 85 -12.77 9.24 -2.28
N VAL A 86 -12.15 8.41 -1.45
CA VAL A 86 -10.73 8.02 -1.52
C VAL A 86 -10.59 6.50 -1.52
N GLY A 87 -9.62 5.99 -2.28
CA GLY A 87 -9.19 4.61 -2.18
C GLY A 87 -8.14 4.45 -1.07
N ILE A 88 -7.93 3.21 -0.63
CA ILE A 88 -7.04 2.92 0.49
C ILE A 88 -6.02 1.85 0.12
N LYS A 89 -4.83 1.95 0.71
CA LYS A 89 -3.80 0.93 0.72
C LYS A 89 -3.39 0.65 2.17
N LEU A 90 -3.67 -0.56 2.63
CA LEU A 90 -3.32 -1.02 3.97
C LEU A 90 -2.00 -1.78 3.91
N ASP A 91 -0.94 -1.23 4.51
CA ASP A 91 0.41 -1.80 4.53
C ASP A 91 0.69 -2.53 5.84
N PHE A 92 0.56 -3.86 5.82
CA PHE A 92 0.74 -4.68 7.01
C PHE A 92 2.20 -4.84 7.37
N LYS A 93 2.56 -4.37 8.57
CA LYS A 93 3.88 -4.57 9.19
C LYS A 93 3.89 -5.66 10.26
N SER A 94 2.71 -6.17 10.63
CA SER A 94 2.57 -7.30 11.57
C SER A 94 1.53 -8.31 11.10
N LEU A 95 1.85 -9.59 11.18
CA LEU A 95 0.93 -10.68 10.76
C LEU A 95 -0.29 -10.79 11.69
N GLU A 96 -0.10 -10.53 12.99
CA GLU A 96 -1.15 -10.59 14.01
C GLU A 96 -2.30 -9.60 13.74
N ALA A 97 -2.00 -8.47 13.08
CA ALA A 97 -3.01 -7.49 12.72
C ALA A 97 -3.85 -7.88 11.50
N VAL A 98 -3.43 -8.84 10.67
CA VAL A 98 -4.06 -9.11 9.37
C VAL A 98 -5.51 -9.56 9.53
N SER A 99 -5.75 -10.64 10.27
CA SER A 99 -7.11 -11.20 10.41
C SER A 99 -8.09 -10.22 11.08
N PRO A 100 -7.75 -9.55 12.21
CA PRO A 100 -8.63 -8.54 12.79
C PRO A 100 -8.89 -7.36 11.86
N SER A 101 -7.89 -6.95 11.06
CA SER A 101 -8.04 -5.85 10.11
C SER A 101 -8.94 -6.20 8.93
N VAL A 102 -8.88 -7.45 8.44
CA VAL A 102 -9.78 -7.95 7.40
C VAL A 102 -11.23 -7.95 7.90
N ALA A 103 -11.47 -8.41 9.14
CA ALA A 103 -12.80 -8.36 9.75
C ALA A 103 -13.33 -6.92 9.86
N LEU A 104 -12.50 -5.98 10.35
CA LEU A 104 -12.86 -4.56 10.43
C LEU A 104 -13.12 -3.93 9.06
N LEU A 105 -12.36 -4.32 8.03
CA LEU A 105 -12.57 -3.84 6.68
C LEU A 105 -13.95 -4.23 6.15
N GLU A 106 -14.36 -5.48 6.37
CA GLU A 106 -15.69 -6.00 5.99
C GLU A 106 -16.82 -5.33 6.79
N GLU A 107 -16.60 -5.07 8.09
CA GLU A 107 -17.59 -4.42 8.97
C GLU A 107 -17.79 -2.94 8.65
N VAL A 108 -16.70 -2.19 8.46
CA VAL A 108 -16.73 -0.73 8.40
C VAL A 108 -16.93 -0.21 6.97
N LEU A 109 -16.22 -0.79 5.99
CA LEU A 109 -16.23 -0.32 4.60
C LEU A 109 -17.19 -1.16 3.73
N ALA A 110 -18.47 -0.79 3.78
CA ALA A 110 -19.53 -1.46 3.05
C ALA A 110 -19.60 -1.15 1.53
N ASP A 111 -18.86 -0.16 1.02
CA ASP A 111 -18.87 0.20 -0.40
C ASP A 111 -17.99 -0.75 -1.22
N PRO A 112 -18.57 -1.69 -2.00
CA PRO A 112 -17.80 -2.68 -2.77
C PRO A 112 -17.14 -2.09 -4.03
N SER A 113 -17.36 -0.81 -4.33
CA SER A 113 -16.74 -0.11 -5.45
C SER A 113 -15.43 0.59 -5.06
N ARG A 114 -15.23 0.83 -3.76
CA ARG A 114 -14.06 1.54 -3.25
C ARG A 114 -12.77 0.78 -3.57
N PRO A 115 -11.73 1.45 -4.11
CA PRO A 115 -10.45 0.81 -4.33
C PRO A 115 -9.78 0.45 -3.01
N VAL A 116 -9.56 -0.84 -2.77
CA VAL A 116 -8.82 -1.36 -1.62
C VAL A 116 -7.59 -2.11 -2.09
N TRP A 117 -6.44 -1.73 -1.56
CA TRP A 117 -5.16 -2.37 -1.79
C TRP A 117 -4.63 -2.93 -0.47
N ILE A 118 -4.14 -4.16 -0.50
CA ILE A 118 -3.57 -4.85 0.64
C ILE A 118 -2.11 -5.12 0.35
N ASN A 119 -1.23 -4.58 1.17
CA ASN A 119 0.21 -4.62 1.00
C ASN A 119 0.89 -5.33 2.16
N ALA A 120 1.95 -6.07 1.84
CA ALA A 120 2.86 -6.62 2.83
C ALA A 120 4.18 -7.01 2.16
N ASP A 121 5.26 -6.89 2.92
CA ASP A 121 6.56 -7.45 2.56
C ASP A 121 6.62 -8.92 3.01
N ILE A 122 6.37 -9.83 2.08
CA ILE A 122 6.30 -11.29 2.33
C ILE A 122 7.49 -12.06 1.74
N VAL A 123 8.43 -11.34 1.11
CA VAL A 123 9.64 -11.88 0.50
C VAL A 123 10.86 -11.17 1.11
N SER A 124 11.97 -11.88 1.32
CA SER A 124 13.22 -11.24 1.71
C SER A 124 13.83 -10.48 0.54
N GLY A 125 14.15 -9.20 0.72
CA GLY A 125 14.86 -8.41 -0.29
C GLY A 125 16.35 -8.22 0.02
N PRO A 126 17.12 -7.71 -0.96
CA PRO A 126 18.55 -7.43 -0.79
C PRO A 126 18.80 -6.45 0.36
N GLY A 127 19.72 -6.80 1.27
CA GLY A 127 20.07 -5.95 2.41
C GLY A 127 18.99 -5.85 3.51
N GLY A 128 17.82 -6.47 3.32
CA GLY A 128 16.73 -6.46 4.29
C GLY A 128 17.11 -7.08 5.63
N ARG A 129 17.08 -6.26 6.69
CA ARG A 129 17.27 -6.73 8.08
C ARG A 129 15.95 -7.10 8.75
N ALA A 130 14.85 -6.50 8.29
CA ALA A 130 13.51 -6.84 8.75
C ALA A 130 13.14 -8.25 8.27
N ARG A 131 12.53 -9.04 9.16
CA ARG A 131 11.98 -10.34 8.82
C ARG A 131 10.68 -10.12 8.01
N PRO A 132 10.55 -10.69 6.81
CA PRO A 132 9.30 -10.62 6.06
C PRO A 132 8.16 -11.26 6.84
N LEU A 133 6.93 -10.83 6.56
CA LEU A 133 5.75 -11.54 7.01
C LEU A 133 5.71 -12.93 6.39
N GLU A 134 5.22 -13.91 7.14
CA GLU A 134 5.10 -15.28 6.64
C GLU A 134 4.07 -15.33 5.51
N HIS A 135 4.54 -15.65 4.30
CA HIS A 135 3.78 -15.50 3.07
C HIS A 135 2.51 -16.37 3.05
N GLN A 136 2.57 -17.61 3.59
CA GLN A 136 1.46 -18.54 3.50
C GLN A 136 0.32 -18.10 4.42
N ALA A 137 0.62 -17.72 5.65
CA ALA A 137 -0.31 -17.20 6.64
C ALA A 137 -0.92 -15.88 6.16
N PHE A 138 -0.11 -14.96 5.63
CA PHE A 138 -0.61 -13.70 5.07
C PHE A 138 -1.60 -13.96 3.93
N LEU A 139 -1.20 -14.74 2.92
CA LEU A 139 -2.06 -15.04 1.78
C LEU A 139 -3.33 -15.78 2.17
N SER A 140 -3.23 -16.73 3.12
CA SER A 140 -4.38 -17.44 3.69
C SER A 140 -5.35 -16.48 4.38
N ALA A 141 -4.85 -15.54 5.18
CA ALA A 141 -5.69 -14.59 5.93
C ALA A 141 -6.44 -13.60 5.03
N VAL A 142 -5.88 -13.26 3.87
CA VAL A 142 -6.51 -12.31 2.93
C VAL A 142 -7.35 -12.99 1.83
N THR A 143 -7.53 -14.30 1.89
CA THR A 143 -8.29 -15.05 0.86
C THR A 143 -9.77 -14.73 0.81
N THR A 144 -10.36 -14.31 1.95
CA THR A 144 -11.78 -13.96 2.09
C THR A 144 -12.12 -12.62 1.46
N LEU A 145 -11.11 -11.78 1.20
CA LEU A 145 -11.32 -10.46 0.65
C LEU A 145 -11.97 -10.51 -0.74
N PRO A 146 -12.74 -9.48 -1.11
CA PRO A 146 -13.38 -9.41 -2.42
C PRO A 146 -12.37 -9.56 -3.56
N THR A 147 -12.79 -10.21 -4.65
CA THR A 147 -11.94 -10.53 -5.81
C THR A 147 -11.33 -9.33 -6.52
N HIS A 148 -11.87 -8.13 -6.29
CA HIS A 148 -11.39 -6.88 -6.86
C HIS A 148 -10.35 -6.17 -5.96
N THR A 149 -10.09 -6.70 -4.76
CA THR A 149 -9.01 -6.23 -3.89
C THR A 149 -7.67 -6.44 -4.58
N VAL A 150 -6.83 -5.41 -4.57
CA VAL A 150 -5.48 -5.50 -5.15
C VAL A 150 -4.50 -5.99 -4.10
N LEU A 151 -3.84 -7.12 -4.35
CA LEU A 151 -2.67 -7.53 -3.57
C LEU A 151 -1.42 -6.85 -4.13
N SER A 152 -0.74 -6.12 -3.25
CA SER A 152 0.46 -5.32 -3.49
C SER A 152 1.61 -5.94 -2.70
N LEU A 153 2.16 -7.05 -3.19
CA LEU A 153 3.13 -7.85 -2.44
C LEU A 153 4.55 -7.35 -2.71
N GLY A 154 5.30 -7.10 -1.63
CA GLY A 154 6.64 -6.54 -1.65
C GLY A 154 7.70 -7.44 -1.03
N TRP A 155 8.89 -6.88 -0.85
CA TRP A 155 10.02 -7.51 -0.18
C TRP A 155 10.63 -6.59 0.86
N THR A 156 11.23 -7.17 1.90
CA THR A 156 11.89 -6.38 2.93
C THR A 156 13.11 -5.68 2.37
N THR A 157 13.28 -4.39 2.70
CA THR A 157 14.46 -3.63 2.29
C THR A 157 15.35 -3.34 3.50
N GLY A 158 16.66 -3.15 3.25
CA GLY A 158 17.62 -2.75 4.27
C GLY A 158 17.59 -1.27 4.61
N TRP A 159 16.62 -0.53 4.07
CA TRP A 159 16.58 0.90 4.14
C TRP A 159 16.05 1.36 5.51
N THR A 160 16.81 2.22 6.17
CA THR A 160 16.36 2.98 7.34
C THR A 160 16.44 4.47 7.02
N ALA A 161 15.51 5.27 7.56
CA ALA A 161 15.56 6.72 7.37
C ALA A 161 16.91 7.26 7.89
N GLY A 162 17.68 7.91 7.00
CA GLY A 162 19.00 8.48 7.33
C GLY A 162 20.21 7.59 7.03
N THR A 163 20.04 6.40 6.43
CA THR A 163 21.16 5.60 5.93
C THR A 163 21.28 5.66 4.41
N ASP A 164 22.46 6.03 3.91
CA ASP A 164 22.80 5.88 2.49
C ASP A 164 22.74 4.41 2.09
N ASN A 165 22.05 4.13 0.99
CA ASN A 165 21.78 2.77 0.54
C ASN A 165 22.91 2.27 -0.38
N PRO A 166 23.72 1.27 0.01
CA PRO A 166 24.77 0.73 -0.86
C PRO A 166 24.21 -0.05 -2.06
N VAL A 167 22.91 -0.36 -2.07
CA VAL A 167 22.25 -1.11 -3.17
C VAL A 167 22.32 -0.38 -4.51
N CYS A 168 22.63 0.92 -4.53
CA CYS A 168 22.82 1.67 -5.77
C CYS A 168 24.21 1.44 -6.44
N SER A 169 25.13 0.73 -5.79
CA SER A 169 26.53 0.59 -6.23
C SER A 169 26.81 -0.63 -7.11
N ASP A 170 25.98 -1.68 -7.03
CA ASP A 170 26.27 -2.98 -7.64
C ASP A 170 25.54 -3.25 -8.97
N TRP A 171 24.79 -2.27 -9.49
CA TRP A 171 24.13 -2.38 -10.80
C TRP A 171 24.96 -1.71 -11.90
N PRO A 172 25.35 -2.44 -12.97
CA PRO A 172 26.10 -1.87 -14.07
C PRO A 172 25.15 -1.12 -15.03
N ALA A 173 24.68 0.06 -14.62
CA ALA A 173 24.29 1.18 -15.50
C ALA A 173 23.69 2.36 -14.71
N GLY A 174 24.49 3.41 -14.49
CA GLY A 174 24.03 4.81 -14.42
C GLY A 174 23.38 5.30 -13.10
N PRO A 175 23.54 6.60 -12.75
CA PRO A 175 23.02 7.15 -11.51
C PRO A 175 21.53 7.40 -11.64
N VAL A 176 20.73 6.41 -11.21
CA VAL A 176 19.30 6.59 -10.97
C VAL A 176 19.05 6.16 -9.53
N CYS A 177 19.35 7.07 -8.59
CA CYS A 177 18.91 6.92 -7.22
C CYS A 177 17.42 7.28 -7.19
N CYS A 178 16.55 6.30 -7.40
CA CYS A 178 15.11 6.47 -7.28
C CYS A 178 14.74 6.49 -5.79
N ASP A 179 14.49 7.68 -5.26
CA ASP A 179 13.72 7.81 -4.02
C ASP A 179 12.36 7.12 -4.23
N TRP A 180 12.09 6.10 -3.40
CA TRP A 180 10.85 5.31 -3.32
C TRP A 180 10.23 4.91 -4.66
N ALA A 181 10.76 3.83 -5.24
CA ALA A 181 10.02 2.98 -6.15
C ALA A 181 9.73 1.64 -5.44
N THR A 182 8.53 1.50 -4.89
CA THR A 182 7.94 0.19 -4.64
C THR A 182 7.74 -0.48 -6.00
N ASP A 183 8.68 -1.33 -6.39
CA ASP A 183 8.44 -2.31 -7.43
C ASP A 183 7.35 -3.26 -6.92
N PHE A 184 6.18 -3.22 -7.56
CA PHE A 184 5.02 -4.00 -7.15
C PHE A 184 4.90 -5.29 -7.97
N LYS A 185 4.62 -6.40 -7.29
CA LYS A 185 3.99 -7.57 -7.94
C LYS A 185 2.48 -7.44 -7.78
N MET A 186 1.77 -7.14 -8.88
CA MET A 186 0.32 -7.21 -8.90
C MET A 186 -0.11 -8.64 -9.22
N CYS A 187 -0.72 -9.31 -8.24
CA CYS A 187 -1.34 -10.61 -8.44
C CYS A 187 -2.87 -10.44 -8.56
N ARG A 188 -3.50 -11.06 -9.56
CA ARG A 188 -4.97 -11.14 -9.67
C ARG A 188 -5.43 -12.57 -9.34
N LYS A 189 -6.60 -12.72 -8.71
CA LYS A 189 -7.23 -14.02 -8.46
C LYS A 189 -7.81 -14.53 -9.79
N CYS A 190 -7.27 -15.60 -10.35
CA CYS A 190 -7.83 -16.26 -11.54
C CYS A 190 -9.01 -17.15 -11.12
N HIS A 191 -10.13 -17.08 -11.85
CA HIS A 191 -11.25 -18.01 -11.69
C HIS A 191 -11.01 -19.25 -12.57
N THR A 192 -10.87 -20.42 -11.94
CA THR A 192 -11.17 -21.70 -12.59
C THR A 192 -12.18 -22.46 -11.75
N PRO A 193 -13.12 -23.23 -12.35
CA PRO A 193 -14.22 -23.86 -11.62
C PRO A 193 -13.83 -24.91 -10.58
N SER A 194 -12.54 -25.22 -10.41
CA SER A 194 -12.10 -26.35 -9.58
C SER A 194 -11.17 -26.02 -8.41
N GLN A 195 -10.51 -24.85 -8.30
CA GLN A 195 -9.79 -24.44 -7.09
C GLN A 195 -9.59 -22.91 -6.99
N GLU A 196 -10.02 -22.30 -5.89
CA GLU A 196 -9.62 -20.95 -5.50
C GLU A 196 -8.22 -20.96 -4.89
N LYS A 197 -7.18 -20.79 -5.70
CA LYS A 197 -5.80 -20.62 -5.19
C LYS A 197 -5.08 -19.51 -5.94
N TRP A 198 -4.37 -18.66 -5.19
CA TRP A 198 -3.40 -17.73 -5.73
C TRP A 198 -2.21 -18.51 -6.32
N ARG A 199 -1.96 -18.39 -7.63
CA ARG A 199 -0.75 -18.95 -8.27
C ARG A 199 0.25 -17.84 -8.54
N PHE A 200 1.49 -18.04 -8.10
CA PHE A 200 2.60 -17.10 -8.29
C PHE A 200 2.94 -16.84 -9.77
N SER A 201 2.61 -17.80 -10.64
CA SER A 201 2.77 -17.72 -12.11
C SER A 201 1.88 -16.67 -12.77
N ASP A 202 0.83 -16.21 -12.09
CA ASP A 202 -0.21 -15.34 -12.66
C ASP A 202 0.03 -13.86 -12.30
N CYS A 203 1.13 -13.57 -11.60
CA CYS A 203 1.53 -12.22 -11.21
C CYS A 203 2.29 -11.53 -12.36
N ARG A 204 1.82 -10.35 -12.80
CA ARG A 204 2.53 -9.51 -13.77
C ARG A 204 3.33 -8.43 -13.04
N TRP A 205 4.56 -8.19 -13.50
CA TRP A 205 5.39 -7.08 -13.05
C TRP A 205 4.74 -5.75 -13.45
N GLY A 206 4.52 -4.86 -12.48
CA GLY A 206 4.00 -3.53 -12.73
C GLY A 206 4.95 -2.48 -12.15
N TYR A 207 5.48 -1.62 -13.00
CA TYR A 207 6.24 -0.43 -12.61
C TYR A 207 5.27 0.76 -12.47
N GLN A 208 5.26 1.46 -11.32
CA GLN A 208 4.74 2.82 -11.22
C GLN A 208 5.93 3.79 -11.34
N LYS A 209 6.13 4.38 -12.54
CA LYS A 209 7.12 5.46 -12.75
C LYS A 209 6.62 6.76 -12.11
N ARG A 210 7.52 7.47 -11.42
CA ARG A 210 7.36 8.85 -10.91
C ARG A 210 7.29 9.86 -12.06
N VAL A 211 6.45 10.88 -11.90
CA VAL A 211 6.62 12.18 -12.58
C VAL A 211 7.75 12.92 -11.85
N GLN A 212 8.83 13.21 -12.55
CA GLN A 212 9.90 14.08 -12.09
C GLN A 212 9.59 15.52 -12.52
N LEU A 213 9.30 16.40 -11.56
CA LEU A 213 9.39 17.84 -11.75
C LEU A 213 10.67 18.31 -11.06
N CYS A 214 11.76 18.45 -11.83
CA CYS A 214 12.84 19.38 -11.51
C CYS A 214 12.75 20.52 -12.53
N LEU A 215 12.42 21.72 -12.07
CA LEU A 215 12.50 22.94 -12.86
C LEU A 215 13.98 23.34 -13.04
N HIS A 216 14.33 23.60 -14.30
CA HIS A 216 15.48 24.31 -14.86
C HIS A 216 16.44 25.04 -13.90
N SER A 217 17.73 24.79 -14.06
CA SER A 217 18.69 25.89 -14.21
C SER A 217 19.17 25.90 -15.65
N GLY A 218 18.55 26.73 -16.48
CA GLY A 218 19.14 27.09 -17.76
C GLY A 218 20.40 27.91 -17.54
N ARG A 219 21.43 27.63 -18.32
CA ARG A 219 21.93 28.61 -19.28
C ARG A 219 22.74 27.91 -20.35
N ASP A 220 22.25 28.06 -21.58
CA ASP A 220 23.08 28.02 -22.78
C ASP A 220 24.24 29.02 -22.63
N ILE A 221 25.47 28.51 -22.74
CA ILE A 221 26.64 28.92 -23.57
C ILE A 221 27.80 28.02 -23.14
#